data_AF-A0A556R9X7-F1
#
_entry.id   AF-A0A556R9X7-F1
#
_cell.length_a   1.000
_cell.length_b   1.000
_cell.length_c   1.000
_cell.angle_alpha   90.00
_cell.angle_beta   90.00
_cell.angle_gamma   90.00
#
_symmetry.space_group_name_H-M   'P 1'
#
loop_
_entity.id
_entity.type
_entity.pdbx_description
1 polymer ?
#
loop_
_entity_poly.entity_id
_entity_poly.type
_entity_poly.pdbx_seq_one_letter_code
_entity_poly.pdbx_strand_id
1 'polypeptide(L)'
;MILRLAPRMGWGVAPMALITPYEIRNRMFTMRGWLHQGYDADEVDDLLDDAAESLEQVSMWALIVGSRQHAISSRHRHRRHQKRRRRQSIKRIQP
;
A
#
# COMPACT_ATOMS: atom_id res chain seq x y z
N MET A 1 5.78 6.90 28.65
CA MET A 1 4.52 6.13 28.74
C MET A 1 3.59 6.69 27.66
N ILE A 2 3.43 6.03 26.51
CA ILE A 2 2.62 6.55 25.40
C ILE A 2 1.42 5.63 25.21
N LEU A 3 0.24 6.15 25.53
CA LEU A 3 -1.05 5.50 25.33
C LEU A 3 -1.63 5.94 23.96
N ARG A 4 -1.79 4.96 23.08
CA ARG A 4 -2.87 4.72 22.09
C ARG A 4 -3.40 5.91 21.25
N LEU A 5 -3.21 5.80 19.93
CA LEU A 5 -4.13 6.38 18.94
C LEU A 5 -4.80 5.22 18.18
N ALA A 6 -6.11 5.05 18.38
CA ALA A 6 -6.93 4.20 17.54
C ALA A 6 -7.41 5.00 16.33
N PRO A 7 -7.48 4.45 15.11
CA PRO A 7 -8.33 5.03 14.08
C PRO A 7 -9.76 4.48 14.24
N ARG A 8 -10.69 5.41 14.50
CA ARG A 8 -12.13 5.20 14.29
C ARG A 8 -12.37 4.97 12.80
N MET A 9 -13.15 3.94 12.50
CA MET A 9 -13.67 3.59 11.18
C MET A 9 -14.34 4.80 10.51
N GLY A 10 -13.94 5.10 9.27
CA GLY A 10 -14.63 5.99 8.36
C GLY A 10 -14.42 5.43 6.96
N TRP A 11 -15.50 5.04 6.29
CA TRP A 11 -15.47 4.49 4.94
C TRP A 11 -15.00 5.57 3.97
N GLY A 12 -13.70 5.62 3.75
CA GLY A 12 -13.03 6.50 2.81
C GLY A 12 -11.79 5.75 2.33
N VAL A 13 -11.85 5.30 1.09
CA VAL A 13 -10.80 4.56 0.39
C VAL A 13 -9.49 5.35 0.34
N ALA A 14 -8.68 5.28 1.40
CA ALA A 14 -7.25 5.50 1.27
C ALA A 14 -6.67 4.26 0.54
N PRO A 15 -6.01 4.43 -0.61
CA PRO A 15 -5.83 3.34 -1.57
C PRO A 15 -4.69 2.34 -1.25
N MET A 16 -4.26 2.16 -0.01
CA MET A 16 -3.16 1.22 0.30
C MET A 16 -3.43 0.28 1.49
N ALA A 17 -4.64 -0.29 1.50
CA ALA A 17 -5.14 -1.32 2.41
C ALA A 17 -5.63 -0.77 3.76
N LEU A 18 -6.95 -0.86 3.97
CA LEU A 18 -7.62 -0.58 5.25
C LEU A 18 -7.21 -1.56 6.36
N ILE A 19 -6.48 -2.61 6.02
CA ILE A 19 -6.00 -3.67 6.91
C ILE A 19 -4.62 -4.12 6.40
N THR A 20 -3.70 -4.38 7.32
CA THR A 20 -2.37 -4.93 7.01
C THR A 20 -2.32 -6.44 7.24
N PRO A 21 -1.41 -7.18 6.60
CA PRO A 21 -1.23 -8.62 6.89
C PRO A 21 -0.96 -8.90 8.37
N TYR A 22 -0.19 -8.03 9.02
CA TYR A 22 0.05 -8.09 10.46
C TYR A 22 -1.25 -7.95 11.29
N GLU A 23 -2.14 -7.03 10.90
CA GLU A 23 -3.43 -6.86 11.57
C GLU A 23 -4.38 -8.04 11.36
N ILE A 24 -4.25 -8.77 10.24
CA ILE A 24 -4.99 -10.02 10.00
C ILE A 24 -4.49 -11.12 10.96
N ARG A 25 -3.17 -11.36 11.00
CA ARG A 25 -2.55 -12.40 11.85
C ARG A 25 -2.75 -12.16 13.34
N ASN A 26 -2.83 -10.90 13.77
CA ASN A 26 -3.02 -10.54 15.18
C ASN A 26 -4.50 -10.34 15.56
N ARG A 27 -5.44 -10.70 14.69
CA ARG A 27 -6.86 -10.48 14.95
C ARG A 27 -7.41 -11.51 15.93
N MET A 28 -7.93 -11.03 17.06
CA MET A 28 -8.64 -11.88 18.01
C MET A 28 -10.15 -11.77 17.80
N PHE A 29 -10.83 -12.91 17.71
CA PHE A 29 -12.30 -12.98 17.68
C PHE A 29 -12.83 -13.40 19.05
N THR A 30 -13.94 -12.79 19.46
CA THR A 30 -14.67 -13.23 20.65
C THR A 30 -15.49 -14.47 20.31
N MET A 31 -15.19 -15.60 20.96
CA MET A 31 -16.09 -16.76 20.93
C MET A 31 -17.44 -16.38 21.55
N ARG A 32 -18.50 -16.43 20.74
CA ARG A 32 -19.87 -16.26 21.23
C ARG A 32 -20.29 -17.57 21.90
N GLY A 33 -20.94 -17.50 23.06
CA GLY A 33 -21.23 -18.65 23.90
C GLY A 33 -22.08 -19.74 23.23
N TRP A 34 -22.03 -20.93 23.84
CA TRP A 34 -22.56 -22.27 23.45
C TRP A 34 -23.86 -22.30 22.62
N LEU A 35 -24.78 -21.34 22.77
CA LEU A 35 -26.08 -21.31 22.08
C LEU A 35 -26.03 -20.89 20.59
N HIS A 36 -24.87 -20.49 20.07
CA HIS A 36 -24.71 -20.16 18.65
C HIS A 36 -23.60 -21.01 18.02
N GLN A 37 -23.89 -21.59 16.86
CA GLN A 37 -22.90 -22.27 16.03
C GLN A 37 -21.88 -21.22 15.57
N GLY A 38 -20.71 -21.21 16.22
CA GLY A 38 -19.56 -20.41 15.79
C GLY A 38 -18.92 -21.03 14.56
N TYR A 39 -18.04 -20.26 13.91
CA TYR A 39 -17.11 -20.83 12.95
C TYR A 39 -16.10 -21.71 13.68
N ASP A 40 -15.61 -22.74 13.00
CA ASP A 40 -14.50 -23.54 13.50
C ASP A 40 -13.24 -22.66 13.59
N ALA A 41 -12.55 -22.72 14.73
CA ALA A 41 -11.45 -21.81 15.00
C ALA A 41 -10.25 -22.10 14.08
N ASP A 42 -9.97 -23.38 13.84
CA ASP A 42 -8.84 -23.81 13.01
C ASP A 42 -9.11 -23.44 11.55
N GLU A 43 -10.34 -23.63 11.06
CA GLU A 43 -10.74 -23.20 9.72
C GLU A 43 -10.62 -21.67 9.51
N VAL A 44 -10.99 -20.89 10.54
CA VAL A 44 -10.87 -19.42 10.48
C VAL A 44 -9.40 -19.00 10.50
N ASP A 45 -8.57 -19.63 11.31
CA ASP A 45 -7.15 -19.31 11.38
C ASP A 45 -6.43 -19.63 10.06
N ASP A 46 -6.70 -20.79 9.44
CA ASP A 46 -6.19 -21.16 8.12
C ASP A 46 -6.58 -20.13 7.04
N LEU A 47 -7.84 -19.69 7.03
CA LEU A 47 -8.33 -18.68 6.09
C LEU A 47 -7.63 -17.32 6.28
N LEU A 48 -7.34 -16.95 7.53
CA LEU A 48 -6.68 -15.67 7.84
C LEU A 48 -5.22 -15.69 7.45
N ASP A 49 -4.54 -16.83 7.55
CA ASP A 49 -3.17 -16.98 7.06
C ASP A 49 -3.11 -16.85 5.53
N ASP A 50 -4.01 -17.52 4.79
CA ASP A 50 -4.11 -17.39 3.33
C ASP A 50 -4.40 -15.95 2.88
N ALA A 51 -5.28 -15.25 3.61
CA ALA A 51 -5.62 -13.86 3.35
C ALA A 51 -4.43 -12.92 3.61
N ALA A 52 -3.68 -13.16 4.69
CA ALA A 52 -2.49 -12.39 5.02
C ALA A 52 -1.39 -12.57 3.96
N GLU A 53 -1.13 -13.80 3.54
CA GLU A 53 -0.15 -14.10 2.48
C GLU A 53 -0.53 -13.44 1.15
N SER A 54 -1.80 -13.57 0.75
CA SER A 54 -2.30 -12.93 -0.47
C SER A 54 -2.14 -11.41 -0.44
N LEU A 55 -2.42 -10.79 0.72
CA LEU A 55 -2.29 -9.35 0.89
C LEU A 55 -0.82 -8.90 0.89
N GLU A 56 0.09 -9.66 1.50
CA GLU A 56 1.54 -9.43 1.41
C GLU A 56 1.98 -9.43 -0.05
N GLN A 57 1.57 -10.44 -0.82
CA GLN A 57 1.92 -10.58 -2.22
C GLN A 57 1.46 -9.37 -3.04
N VAL A 58 0.19 -8.97 -2.90
CA VAL A 58 -0.37 -7.79 -3.61
C VAL A 58 0.33 -6.50 -3.18
N SER A 59 0.58 -6.32 -1.89
CA SER A 59 1.27 -5.13 -1.37
C SER A 59 2.70 -5.00 -1.93
N MET A 60 3.42 -6.12 -2.03
CA MET A 60 4.76 -6.18 -2.60
C MET A 60 4.74 -5.80 -4.08
N TRP A 61 3.79 -6.33 -4.86
CA TRP A 61 3.61 -5.93 -6.26
C TRP A 61 3.33 -4.44 -6.41
N ALA A 62 2.49 -3.86 -5.54
CA ALA A 62 2.20 -2.44 -5.56
C ALA A 62 3.45 -1.58 -5.29
N LEU A 63 4.32 -2.01 -4.35
CA LEU A 63 5.60 -1.34 -4.07
C LEU A 63 6.57 -1.40 -5.27
N ILE A 64 6.66 -2.55 -5.93
CA ILE A 64 7.51 -2.75 -7.11
C ILE A 64 7.00 -1.92 -8.30
N VAL A 65 5.70 -1.92 -8.56
CA VAL A 65 5.10 -1.16 -9.67
C VAL A 65 5.20 0.35 -9.40
N GLY A 66 4.92 0.79 -8.17
CA GLY A 66 5.03 2.19 -7.77
C GLY A 66 6.45 2.75 -7.89
N SER A 67 7.46 1.97 -7.48
CA SER A 67 8.87 2.38 -7.56
C SER A 67 9.37 2.54 -9.01
N ARG A 68 8.98 1.62 -9.92
CA ARG A 68 9.29 1.72 -11.37
C ARG A 68 8.66 2.98 -11.99
N GLN A 69 7.41 3.27 -11.65
CA GLN A 69 6.70 4.45 -12.16
C GLN A 69 7.39 5.75 -11.71
N HIS A 70 7.86 5.79 -10.46
CA HIS A 70 8.56 6.94 -9.91
C HIS A 70 9.89 7.22 -10.64
N ALA A 71 10.67 6.16 -10.93
CA ALA A 71 11.94 6.25 -11.65
C ALA A 71 11.79 6.68 -13.14
N ILE A 72 10.73 6.25 -13.81
CA ILE A 72 10.45 6.65 -15.19
C ILE A 72 10.03 8.13 -15.24
N SER A 73 9.18 8.57 -14.31
CA SER A 73 8.70 9.95 -14.24
C SER A 73 9.82 10.97 -13.97
N SER A 74 10.81 10.62 -13.13
CA SER A 74 11.93 11.50 -12.79
C SER A 74 12.87 11.72 -13.99
N ARG A 75 13.11 10.69 -14.81
CA ARG A 75 13.88 10.79 -16.05
C ARG A 75 13.22 11.69 -17.10
N HIS A 76 11.90 11.65 -17.23
CA HIS A 76 11.18 12.48 -18.20
C HIS A 76 11.25 13.97 -17.88
N ARG A 77 11.21 14.35 -16.60
CA ARG A 77 11.33 15.76 -16.17
C ARG A 77 12.72 16.33 -16.48
N HIS A 78 13.77 15.56 -16.18
CA HIS A 78 15.14 16.05 -16.36
C HIS A 78 15.50 16.28 -17.84
N ARG A 79 15.11 15.36 -18.73
CA ARG A 79 15.30 15.51 -20.18
C ARG A 79 14.60 16.74 -20.76
N ARG A 80 13.39 17.06 -20.31
CA ARG A 80 12.66 18.26 -20.77
C ARG A 80 13.36 19.55 -20.36
N HIS A 81 13.87 19.60 -19.12
CA HIS A 81 14.59 20.76 -18.62
C HIS A 81 15.92 20.98 -19.37
N GLN A 82 16.64 19.89 -19.64
CA GLN A 82 17.89 19.92 -20.39
C GLN A 82 17.68 20.36 -21.85
N LYS A 83 16.63 19.87 -22.52
CA LYS A 83 16.28 20.30 -23.89
C LYS A 83 15.89 21.78 -23.96
N ARG A 84 15.19 22.30 -22.95
CA ARG A 84 14.85 23.73 -22.86
C ARG A 84 16.09 24.61 -22.72
N ARG A 85 17.04 24.21 -21.85
CA ARG A 85 18.33 24.92 -21.69
C ARG A 85 19.16 24.91 -22.97
N ARG A 86 19.25 23.76 -23.67
CA ARG A 86 19.93 23.69 -24.97
C ARG A 86 19.28 24.60 -26.01
N ARG A 87 17.95 24.65 -26.09
CA ARG A 87 17.24 25.56 -27.00
C ARG A 87 17.49 27.03 -26.68
N GLN A 88 17.54 27.40 -25.39
CA GLN A 88 17.85 28.78 -24.98
C GLN A 88 19.31 29.16 -25.24
N SER A 89 20.24 28.22 -25.06
CA SER A 89 21.66 28.43 -25.39
C SER A 89 21.86 28.60 -26.91
N ILE A 90 21.19 27.80 -27.74
CA ILE A 90 21.26 27.92 -29.21
C ILE A 90 20.68 29.26 -29.70
N LYS A 91 19.62 29.77 -29.06
CA LYS A 91 19.04 31.09 -29.39
C LYS A 91 19.93 32.27 -28.98
N ARG A 92 20.87 32.08 -28.04
CA ARG A 92 21.81 33.12 -27.58
C ARG A 92 23.10 33.20 -28.41
N ILE A 93 23.34 32.24 -29.31
CA ILE A 93 24.57 32.13 -30.11
C ILE A 93 24.36 32.61 -31.56
N GLN A 94 23.11 32.88 -31.96
CA GLN A 94 22.82 33.49 -33.27
C GLN A 94 22.81 35.03 -33.12
N PRO A 95 23.53 35.76 -34.00
CA PRO A 95 23.68 37.22 -33.93
C PRO A 95 22.38 37.97 -34.18
#